data_AF-A0A973LWT6-F1
#
_entry.id   AF-A0A973LWT6-F1
#
_cell.length_a   1.000
_cell.length_b   1.000
_cell.length_c   1.000
_cell.angle_alpha   90.00
_cell.angle_beta   90.00
_cell.angle_gamma   90.00
#
_symmetry.space_group_name_H-M   'P 1'
#
loop_
_entity.id
_entity.type
_entity.pdbx_description
1 polymer ?
#
loop_
_entity_poly.entity_id
_entity_poly.type
_entity_poly.pdbx_seq_one_letter_code
_entity_poly.pdbx_strand_id
1 'polypeptide(L)'
;MRGRRRVGKSRLAEEFISRSGVPSLFFTAAQEPLTDQLERFVADVAASDLPGAALFAEVTPASWDSALRLLAQAVPQDSPSIVVLDELPYMIAEDPHLEGRLQRLFDREFSRRPMLLLLIGSDLSIMEAINQYDRPFYMRASEMVVNPLNPADVQEKLGLPAAEAIDAYLLKAIGSGQRTFSSISKASGGMPGTSVQRGLQILLEKRMVTAEAPLSVRPSRERRYHVTDTHLRFWLSFIEAGMPEIDRGRGDLVLRRIERSWTAWRGTAVEPFIRESLRRMDGLPGTTGAVGGYWTRANDPEIDLVGADREPIAKEITMLGSVKWLENRPFDHHDLSELIVHRSRMPGADSSTPLYAVSRSGCDVAGVTHVTPGDLLDVWR
;
A
#
# COMPACT_ATOMS: atom_id res chain seq x y z
N MET A 1 -8.88 1.36 -20.27
CA MET A 1 -8.49 0.18 -19.47
C MET A 1 -8.80 0.45 -18.00
N ARG A 2 -9.59 -0.41 -17.34
CA ARG A 2 -9.90 -0.29 -15.91
C ARG A 2 -9.59 -1.56 -15.15
N GLY A 3 -9.49 -1.46 -13.84
CA GLY A 3 -9.20 -2.59 -12.96
C GLY A 3 -8.70 -2.09 -11.61
N ARG A 4 -8.79 -2.92 -10.58
CA ARG A 4 -8.40 -2.55 -9.20
C ARG A 4 -6.96 -2.02 -9.13
N ARG A 5 -6.62 -1.28 -8.07
CA ARG A 5 -5.21 -0.89 -7.82
C ARG A 5 -4.32 -2.13 -7.77
N ARG A 6 -3.12 -2.02 -8.35
CA ARG A 6 -2.06 -3.06 -8.36
C ARG A 6 -2.38 -4.36 -9.11
N VAL A 7 -3.34 -4.37 -10.04
CA VAL A 7 -3.59 -5.52 -10.94
C VAL A 7 -2.64 -5.58 -12.16
N GLY A 8 -1.69 -4.65 -12.26
CA GLY A 8 -0.71 -4.63 -13.35
C GLY A 8 -1.13 -3.88 -14.62
N LYS A 9 -2.10 -2.96 -14.55
CA LYS A 9 -2.57 -2.17 -15.70
C LYS A 9 -1.46 -1.35 -16.37
N SER A 10 -0.74 -0.56 -15.57
CA SER A 10 0.39 0.26 -16.03
C SER A 10 1.45 -0.62 -16.68
N ARG A 11 1.81 -1.73 -16.03
CA ARG A 11 2.78 -2.70 -16.56
C ARG A 11 2.32 -3.35 -17.87
N LEU A 12 1.02 -3.64 -18.01
CA LEU A 12 0.48 -4.18 -19.25
C LEU A 12 0.59 -3.16 -20.40
N ALA A 13 0.30 -1.88 -20.14
CA ALA A 13 0.45 -0.82 -21.13
C ALA A 13 1.92 -0.56 -21.49
N GLU A 14 2.83 -0.60 -20.51
CA GLU A 14 4.28 -0.55 -20.74
C GLU A 14 4.76 -1.68 -21.66
N GLU A 15 4.41 -2.91 -21.33
CA GLU A 15 4.82 -4.08 -22.10
C GLU A 15 4.27 -4.03 -23.52
N PHE A 16 3.03 -3.56 -23.67
CA PHE A 16 2.42 -3.33 -24.97
C PHE A 16 3.19 -2.29 -25.80
N ILE A 17 3.54 -1.14 -25.20
CA ILE A 17 4.38 -0.12 -25.85
C ILE A 17 5.73 -0.71 -26.26
N SER A 18 6.45 -1.33 -25.33
CA SER A 18 7.78 -1.89 -25.58
C SER A 18 7.80 -2.92 -26.70
N ARG A 19 6.72 -3.70 -26.86
CA ARG A 19 6.59 -4.70 -27.92
C ARG A 19 6.07 -4.14 -29.25
N SER A 20 5.37 -3.01 -29.21
CA SER A 20 4.75 -2.42 -30.40
C SER A 20 5.79 -1.82 -31.36
N GLY A 21 6.90 -1.28 -30.83
CA GLY A 21 7.92 -0.62 -31.61
C GLY A 21 7.45 0.66 -32.32
N VAL A 22 6.33 1.26 -31.89
CA VAL A 22 5.81 2.52 -32.45
C VAL A 22 6.05 3.68 -31.49
N PRO A 23 6.17 4.93 -31.99
CA PRO A 23 6.30 6.12 -31.16
C PRO A 23 5.21 6.20 -30.07
N SER A 24 5.60 6.57 -28.87
CA SER A 24 4.73 6.48 -27.71
C SER A 24 4.97 7.57 -26.67
N LEU A 25 3.90 7.96 -25.99
CA LEU A 25 3.93 8.75 -24.78
C LEU A 25 3.30 7.96 -23.64
N PHE A 26 3.98 7.91 -22.49
CA PHE A 26 3.42 7.37 -21.25
C PHE A 26 3.43 8.44 -20.17
N PHE A 27 2.25 8.95 -19.79
CA PHE A 27 2.10 9.89 -18.69
C PHE A 27 1.34 9.24 -17.53
N THR A 28 1.78 9.48 -16.29
CA THR A 28 1.10 9.00 -15.07
C THR A 28 0.63 10.17 -14.24
N ALA A 29 -0.69 10.32 -14.09
CA ALA A 29 -1.28 11.29 -13.19
C ALA A 29 -1.04 10.91 -11.72
N ALA A 30 -0.96 11.92 -10.85
CA ALA A 30 -0.81 11.73 -9.42
C ALA A 30 -1.76 12.65 -8.66
N GLN A 31 -1.94 12.38 -7.36
CA GLN A 31 -2.74 13.22 -6.49
C GLN A 31 -1.94 14.46 -6.07
N GLU A 32 -1.85 15.42 -6.97
CA GLU A 32 -1.13 16.69 -6.83
C GLU A 32 -1.82 17.77 -7.67
N PRO A 33 -1.52 19.07 -7.44
CA PRO A 33 -2.11 20.16 -8.21
C PRO A 33 -1.94 19.98 -9.72
N LEU A 34 -2.95 20.37 -10.50
CA LEU A 34 -2.92 20.25 -11.96
C LEU A 34 -1.76 21.00 -12.63
N THR A 35 -1.22 22.03 -11.98
CA THR A 35 -0.02 22.75 -12.41
C THR A 35 1.21 21.84 -12.41
N ASP A 36 1.43 21.12 -11.32
CA ASP A 36 2.57 20.22 -11.13
C ASP A 36 2.43 19.01 -12.07
N GLN A 37 1.21 18.52 -12.26
CA GLN A 37 0.93 17.47 -13.24
C GLN A 37 1.20 17.93 -14.67
N LEU A 38 0.86 19.19 -15.00
CA LEU A 38 1.10 19.77 -16.32
C LEU A 38 2.59 19.92 -16.60
N GLU A 39 3.38 20.39 -15.63
CA GLU A 39 4.84 20.48 -15.76
C GLU A 39 5.46 19.11 -16.02
N ARG A 40 5.04 18.07 -15.28
CA ARG A 40 5.50 16.70 -15.53
C ARG A 40 5.04 16.16 -16.88
N PHE A 41 3.80 16.44 -17.29
CA PHE A 41 3.31 16.04 -18.60
C PHE A 41 4.15 16.64 -19.72
N VAL A 42 4.49 17.92 -19.64
CA VAL A 42 5.38 18.60 -20.59
C VAL A 42 6.75 17.92 -20.63
N ALA A 43 7.33 17.61 -19.45
CA ALA A 43 8.60 16.90 -19.36
C ALA A 43 8.53 15.48 -19.95
N ASP A 44 7.48 14.72 -19.67
CA ASP A 44 7.28 13.36 -20.17
C ASP A 44 7.08 13.35 -21.70
N VAL A 45 6.37 14.35 -22.26
CA VAL A 45 6.24 14.50 -23.72
C VAL A 45 7.58 14.86 -24.36
N ALA A 46 8.31 15.83 -23.79
CA ALA A 46 9.60 16.25 -24.31
C ALA A 46 10.64 15.10 -24.28
N ALA A 47 10.53 14.18 -23.32
CA ALA A 47 11.37 13.00 -23.21
C ALA A 47 10.87 11.78 -24.02
N SER A 48 9.70 11.86 -24.66
CA SER A 48 9.11 10.77 -25.45
C SER A 48 9.75 10.62 -26.83
N ASP A 49 9.47 9.51 -27.49
CA ASP A 49 9.88 9.24 -28.88
C ASP A 49 8.82 9.68 -29.91
N LEU A 50 7.84 10.50 -29.51
CA LEU A 50 6.90 11.10 -30.44
C LEU A 50 7.64 12.02 -31.43
N PRO A 51 7.39 11.91 -32.76
CA PRO A 51 8.05 12.70 -33.79
C PRO A 51 8.02 14.23 -33.55
N GLY A 52 6.94 14.77 -32.99
CA GLY A 52 6.84 16.19 -32.66
C GLY A 52 7.05 16.51 -31.19
N ALA A 53 7.71 15.65 -30.40
CA ALA A 53 8.05 15.92 -29.01
C ALA A 53 8.83 17.24 -28.83
N ALA A 54 9.67 17.60 -29.80
CA ALA A 54 10.43 18.86 -29.80
C ALA A 54 9.56 20.12 -29.72
N LEU A 55 8.28 20.06 -30.14
CA LEU A 55 7.35 21.19 -30.02
C LEU A 55 7.16 21.66 -28.57
N PHE A 56 7.32 20.74 -27.60
CA PHE A 56 7.20 21.05 -26.18
C PHE A 56 8.43 21.77 -25.60
N ALA A 57 9.55 21.79 -26.33
CA ALA A 57 10.69 22.64 -25.99
C ALA A 57 10.52 24.07 -26.51
N GLU A 58 9.78 24.25 -27.60
CA GLU A 58 9.54 25.56 -28.23
C GLU A 58 8.33 26.30 -27.65
N VAL A 59 7.30 25.55 -27.25
CA VAL A 59 6.04 26.09 -26.74
C VAL A 59 5.74 25.49 -25.38
N THR A 60 5.71 26.33 -24.34
CA THR A 60 5.29 25.92 -23.00
C THR A 60 3.78 26.11 -22.84
N PRO A 61 2.98 25.04 -22.76
CA PRO A 61 1.54 25.17 -22.58
C PRO A 61 1.21 25.68 -21.17
N ALA A 62 0.39 26.73 -21.09
CA ALA A 62 -0.06 27.33 -19.82
C ALA A 62 -1.30 26.63 -19.22
N SER A 63 -1.85 25.63 -19.92
CA SER A 63 -3.04 24.89 -19.49
C SER A 63 -3.08 23.48 -20.10
N TRP A 64 -3.88 22.60 -19.50
CA TRP A 64 -4.15 21.27 -20.04
C TRP A 64 -4.78 21.30 -21.43
N ASP A 65 -5.65 22.26 -21.74
CA ASP A 65 -6.24 22.39 -23.09
C ASP A 65 -5.13 22.69 -24.13
N SER A 66 -4.27 23.67 -23.84
CA SER A 66 -3.12 23.96 -24.71
C SER A 66 -2.14 22.79 -24.82
N ALA A 67 -1.88 22.07 -23.73
CA ALA A 67 -0.96 20.94 -23.74
C ALA A 67 -1.48 19.77 -24.57
N LEU A 68 -2.76 19.44 -24.43
CA LEU A 68 -3.36 18.35 -25.19
C LEU A 68 -3.51 18.70 -26.68
N ARG A 69 -3.78 19.96 -27.04
CA ARG A 69 -3.73 20.41 -28.44
C ARG A 69 -2.31 20.35 -29.01
N LEU A 70 -1.31 20.73 -28.22
CA LEU A 70 0.08 20.62 -28.64
C LEU A 70 0.48 19.14 -28.83
N LEU A 71 -0.01 18.24 -27.96
CA LEU A 71 0.15 16.81 -28.12
C LEU A 71 -0.46 16.29 -29.42
N ALA A 72 -1.65 16.78 -29.80
CA ALA A 72 -2.27 16.42 -31.08
C ALA A 72 -1.36 16.75 -32.27
N GLN A 73 -0.60 17.85 -32.18
CA GLN A 73 0.39 18.25 -33.18
C GLN A 73 1.67 17.40 -33.12
N ALA A 74 2.09 17.00 -31.92
CA ALA A 74 3.27 16.16 -31.70
C ALA A 74 3.11 14.72 -32.22
N VAL A 75 1.87 14.22 -32.25
CA VAL A 75 1.51 12.92 -32.83
C VAL A 75 1.62 12.96 -34.36
N PRO A 76 2.23 11.96 -35.02
CA PRO A 76 2.35 11.93 -36.48
C PRO A 76 1.00 11.84 -37.21
N GLN A 77 0.93 12.31 -38.46
CA GLN A 77 -0.27 12.20 -39.30
C GLN A 77 -0.34 10.88 -40.08
N ASP A 78 0.81 10.30 -40.41
CA ASP A 78 0.90 9.20 -41.40
C ASP A 78 1.43 7.87 -40.81
N SER A 79 1.77 7.82 -39.52
CA SER A 79 2.31 6.62 -38.87
C SER A 79 1.68 6.39 -37.50
N PRO A 80 1.51 5.12 -37.07
CA PRO A 80 0.87 4.81 -35.80
C PRO A 80 1.67 5.36 -34.60
N SER A 81 0.96 5.77 -33.57
CA SER A 81 1.55 6.13 -32.27
C SER A 81 0.64 5.72 -31.11
N ILE A 82 1.21 5.63 -29.92
CA ILE A 82 0.49 5.27 -28.69
C ILE A 82 0.57 6.42 -27.69
N VAL A 83 -0.55 6.84 -27.12
CA VAL A 83 -0.60 7.81 -26.03
C VAL A 83 -1.27 7.16 -24.84
N VAL A 84 -0.59 7.09 -23.70
CA VAL A 84 -1.11 6.57 -22.43
C VAL A 84 -1.28 7.70 -21.43
N LEU A 85 -2.50 7.84 -20.92
CA LEU A 85 -2.81 8.65 -19.74
C LEU A 85 -3.18 7.69 -18.60
N ASP A 86 -2.23 7.42 -17.71
CA ASP A 86 -2.40 6.54 -16.56
C ASP A 86 -2.89 7.28 -15.32
N GLU A 87 -3.68 6.59 -14.50
CA GLU A 87 -4.42 7.11 -13.36
C GLU A 87 -5.25 8.39 -13.65
N LEU A 88 -5.90 8.43 -14.82
CA LEU A 88 -6.81 9.50 -15.25
C LEU A 88 -7.81 9.99 -14.17
N PRO A 89 -8.34 9.13 -13.27
CA PRO A 89 -9.19 9.58 -12.18
C PRO A 89 -8.60 10.70 -11.30
N TYR A 90 -7.28 10.76 -11.10
CA TYR A 90 -6.67 11.86 -10.35
C TYR A 90 -6.80 13.21 -11.07
N MET A 91 -6.71 13.22 -12.39
CA MET A 91 -6.87 14.45 -13.16
C MET A 91 -8.34 14.91 -13.18
N ILE A 92 -9.28 13.97 -13.32
CA ILE A 92 -10.73 14.25 -13.33
C ILE A 92 -11.20 14.74 -11.95
N ALA A 93 -10.62 14.21 -10.87
CA ALA A 93 -10.95 14.64 -9.52
C ALA A 93 -10.58 16.12 -9.29
N GLU A 94 -9.46 16.59 -9.84
CA GLU A 94 -9.01 17.98 -9.73
C GLU A 94 -9.72 18.92 -10.74
N ASP A 95 -10.03 18.45 -11.95
CA ASP A 95 -10.81 19.19 -12.96
C ASP A 95 -11.94 18.32 -13.54
N PRO A 96 -13.17 18.43 -12.98
CA PRO A 96 -14.33 17.72 -13.51
C PRO A 96 -14.68 18.07 -14.96
N HIS A 97 -14.20 19.20 -15.48
CA HIS A 97 -14.43 19.60 -16.88
C HIS A 97 -13.41 19.00 -17.85
N LEU A 98 -12.35 18.36 -17.35
CA LEU A 98 -11.32 17.72 -18.18
C LEU A 98 -11.90 16.65 -19.10
N GLU A 99 -12.88 15.89 -18.60
CA GLU A 99 -13.54 14.81 -19.34
C GLU A 99 -14.15 15.34 -20.66
N GLY A 100 -14.93 16.43 -20.56
CA GLY A 100 -15.55 17.07 -21.73
C GLY A 100 -14.53 17.79 -22.63
N ARG A 101 -13.41 18.27 -22.08
CA ARG A 101 -12.30 18.83 -22.88
C ARG A 101 -11.63 17.74 -23.70
N LEU A 102 -11.30 16.62 -23.07
CA LEU A 102 -10.67 15.46 -23.73
C LEU A 102 -11.60 14.89 -24.81
N GLN A 103 -12.91 14.83 -24.56
CA GLN A 103 -13.89 14.45 -25.60
C GLN A 103 -13.82 15.35 -26.82
N ARG A 104 -13.92 16.67 -26.60
CA ARG A 104 -13.94 17.64 -27.71
C ARG A 104 -12.67 17.56 -28.53
N LEU A 105 -11.53 17.39 -27.87
CA LEU A 105 -10.25 17.23 -28.53
C LEU A 105 -10.18 15.89 -29.27
N PHE A 106 -10.72 14.83 -28.69
CA PHE A 106 -10.77 13.53 -29.34
C PHE A 106 -11.57 13.56 -30.64
N ASP A 107 -12.77 14.12 -30.60
CA ASP A 107 -13.67 14.22 -31.75
C ASP A 107 -13.11 15.14 -32.86
N ARG A 108 -12.32 16.16 -32.51
CA ARG A 108 -11.81 17.16 -33.48
C ARG A 108 -10.44 16.84 -34.05
N GLU A 109 -9.55 16.30 -33.21
CA GLU A 109 -8.13 16.19 -33.52
C GLU A 109 -7.63 14.76 -33.38
N PHE A 110 -7.80 14.11 -32.22
CA PHE A 110 -7.18 12.81 -31.99
C PHE A 110 -7.74 11.69 -32.87
N SER A 111 -9.05 11.66 -33.10
CA SER A 111 -9.71 10.66 -33.96
C SER A 111 -9.30 10.72 -35.43
N ARG A 112 -8.65 11.82 -35.85
CA ARG A 112 -8.13 12.01 -37.22
C ARG A 112 -6.66 11.63 -37.35
N ARG A 113 -6.00 11.25 -36.25
CA ARG A 113 -4.60 10.81 -36.23
C ARG A 113 -4.56 9.28 -36.13
N PRO A 114 -3.55 8.62 -36.72
CA PRO A 114 -3.23 7.21 -36.48
C PRO A 114 -2.68 7.03 -35.05
N MET A 115 -3.53 7.17 -34.05
CA MET A 115 -3.17 7.14 -32.63
C MET A 115 -4.05 6.15 -31.87
N LEU A 116 -3.42 5.36 -31.01
CA LEU A 116 -4.11 4.63 -29.96
C LEU A 116 -4.00 5.40 -28.64
N LEU A 117 -5.12 5.93 -28.15
CA LEU A 117 -5.21 6.58 -26.84
C LEU A 117 -5.64 5.55 -25.78
N LEU A 118 -4.73 5.20 -24.86
CA LEU A 118 -5.03 4.36 -23.69
C LEU A 118 -5.29 5.24 -22.47
N LEU A 119 -6.55 5.26 -22.03
CA LEU A 119 -6.94 5.85 -20.76
C LEU A 119 -6.96 4.75 -19.69
N ILE A 120 -6.14 4.88 -18.65
CA ILE A 120 -6.02 3.90 -17.57
C ILE A 120 -6.47 4.52 -16.25
N GLY A 121 -7.21 3.77 -15.43
CA GLY A 121 -7.61 4.23 -14.11
C GLY A 121 -7.89 3.09 -13.14
N SER A 122 -7.50 3.31 -11.88
CA SER A 122 -7.75 2.36 -10.80
C SER A 122 -9.09 2.57 -10.07
N ASP A 123 -9.69 3.75 -10.21
CA ASP A 123 -11.02 4.06 -9.73
C ASP A 123 -12.07 3.52 -10.71
N LEU A 124 -12.73 2.43 -10.32
CA LEU A 124 -13.73 1.78 -11.18
C LEU A 124 -14.95 2.67 -11.41
N SER A 125 -15.40 3.45 -10.41
CA SER A 125 -16.62 4.23 -10.56
C SER A 125 -16.40 5.41 -11.50
N ILE A 126 -15.26 6.10 -11.40
CA ILE A 126 -14.89 7.18 -12.32
C ILE A 126 -14.69 6.61 -13.73
N MET A 127 -13.94 5.50 -13.86
CA MET A 127 -13.68 4.89 -15.17
C MET A 127 -14.92 4.27 -15.82
N GLU A 128 -15.90 3.81 -15.04
CA GLU A 128 -17.21 3.38 -15.54
C GLU A 128 -18.05 4.60 -15.94
N ALA A 129 -18.03 5.67 -15.14
CA ALA A 129 -18.78 6.89 -15.41
C ALA A 129 -18.36 7.54 -16.74
N ILE A 130 -17.07 7.57 -17.09
CA ILE A 130 -16.62 8.18 -18.37
C ILE A 130 -17.14 7.45 -19.63
N ASN A 131 -17.63 6.22 -19.46
CA ASN A 131 -18.16 5.37 -20.53
C ASN A 131 -19.67 5.09 -20.38
N GLN A 132 -20.39 5.86 -19.56
CA GLN A 132 -21.85 5.77 -19.42
C GLN A 132 -22.59 6.55 -20.50
N TYR A 133 -23.88 6.27 -20.68
CA TYR A 133 -24.77 7.04 -21.56
C TYR A 133 -24.70 8.55 -21.21
N ASP A 134 -24.65 9.42 -22.23
CA ASP A 134 -24.41 10.87 -22.15
C ASP A 134 -22.99 11.31 -21.74
N ARG A 135 -22.03 10.39 -21.62
CA ARG A 135 -20.65 10.73 -21.26
C ARG A 135 -19.69 10.75 -22.45
N PRO A 136 -18.66 11.60 -22.38
CA PRO A 136 -17.54 11.73 -23.29
C PRO A 136 -17.19 10.55 -24.19
N PHE A 137 -16.93 9.39 -23.60
CA PHE A 137 -16.38 8.26 -24.33
C PHE A 137 -17.39 7.16 -24.66
N TYR A 138 -18.68 7.40 -24.38
CA TYR A 138 -19.76 6.48 -24.73
C TYR A 138 -19.75 6.16 -26.23
N MET A 139 -19.71 4.86 -26.54
CA MET A 139 -19.56 4.29 -27.90
C MET A 139 -18.30 4.71 -28.68
N ARG A 140 -17.35 5.40 -28.04
CA ARG A 140 -16.08 5.83 -28.65
C ARG A 140 -14.87 5.05 -28.14
N ALA A 141 -14.94 4.54 -26.90
CA ALA A 141 -13.87 3.77 -26.28
C ALA A 141 -14.20 2.28 -26.22
N SER A 142 -13.22 1.43 -26.55
CA SER A 142 -13.28 0.01 -26.23
C SER A 142 -12.88 -0.20 -24.78
N GLU A 143 -13.73 -0.89 -24.02
CA GLU A 143 -13.42 -1.21 -22.63
C GLU A 143 -12.54 -2.46 -22.54
N MET A 144 -11.48 -2.36 -21.74
CA MET A 144 -10.66 -3.49 -21.32
C MET A 144 -10.59 -3.52 -19.80
N VAL A 145 -11.04 -4.63 -19.20
CA VAL A 145 -10.98 -4.87 -17.77
C VAL A 145 -9.78 -5.77 -17.46
N VAL A 146 -8.84 -5.26 -16.68
CA VAL A 146 -7.70 -6.04 -16.19
C VAL A 146 -8.06 -6.61 -14.82
N ASN A 147 -8.21 -7.93 -14.77
CA ASN A 147 -8.44 -8.64 -13.54
C ASN A 147 -7.12 -8.89 -12.79
N PRO A 148 -7.14 -8.94 -11.44
CA PRO A 148 -5.99 -9.43 -10.70
C PRO A 148 -5.59 -10.82 -11.19
N LEU A 149 -4.28 -11.09 -11.27
CA LEU A 149 -3.78 -12.45 -11.49
C LEU A 149 -4.38 -13.38 -10.43
N ASN A 150 -4.81 -14.56 -10.83
CA ASN A 150 -5.26 -15.62 -9.94
C ASN A 150 -4.11 -16.63 -9.71
N PRO A 151 -4.22 -17.56 -8.74
CA PRO A 151 -3.18 -18.55 -8.50
C PRO A 151 -2.83 -19.43 -9.70
N ALA A 152 -3.77 -19.69 -10.63
CA ALA A 152 -3.48 -20.43 -11.86
C ALA A 152 -2.59 -19.61 -12.80
N ASP A 153 -2.82 -18.29 -12.91
CA ASP A 153 -1.95 -17.41 -13.69
C ASP A 153 -0.53 -17.36 -13.09
N VAL A 154 -0.42 -17.39 -11.75
CA VAL A 154 0.87 -17.47 -11.05
C VAL A 154 1.55 -18.81 -11.32
N GLN A 155 0.78 -19.91 -11.26
CA GLN A 155 1.24 -21.25 -11.55
C GLN A 155 1.83 -21.34 -12.96
N GLU A 156 1.10 -20.87 -13.96
CA GLU A 156 1.51 -20.87 -15.36
C GLU A 156 2.75 -20.01 -15.58
N LYS A 157 2.74 -18.76 -15.09
CA LYS A 157 3.82 -17.79 -15.34
C LYS A 157 5.12 -18.13 -14.64
N LEU A 158 5.06 -18.74 -13.45
CA LEU A 158 6.24 -19.06 -12.66
C LEU A 158 6.65 -20.53 -12.78
N GLY A 159 5.90 -21.36 -13.51
CA GLY A 159 6.13 -22.80 -13.58
C GLY A 159 6.03 -23.50 -12.22
N LEU A 160 5.30 -22.90 -11.27
CA LEU A 160 5.19 -23.41 -9.91
C LEU A 160 4.17 -24.55 -9.82
N PRO A 161 4.32 -25.47 -8.86
CA PRO A 161 3.21 -26.30 -8.43
C PRO A 161 2.05 -25.45 -7.91
N ALA A 162 0.81 -25.92 -8.08
CA ALA A 162 -0.39 -25.17 -7.68
C ALA A 162 -0.37 -24.71 -6.20
N ALA A 163 0.16 -25.54 -5.30
CA ALA A 163 0.29 -25.19 -3.88
C ALA A 163 1.25 -24.00 -3.66
N GLU A 164 2.39 -23.99 -4.35
CA GLU A 164 3.38 -22.92 -4.22
C GLU A 164 2.91 -21.61 -4.86
N ALA A 165 2.11 -21.69 -5.93
CA ALA A 165 1.46 -20.52 -6.52
C ALA A 165 0.47 -19.86 -5.53
N ILE A 166 -0.29 -20.67 -4.78
CA ILE A 166 -1.16 -20.18 -3.70
C ILE A 166 -0.33 -19.55 -2.59
N ASP A 167 0.73 -20.23 -2.13
CA ASP A 167 1.64 -19.73 -1.08
C ASP A 167 2.22 -18.36 -1.44
N ALA A 168 2.77 -18.21 -2.66
CA ALA A 168 3.36 -16.96 -3.14
C ALA A 168 2.32 -15.82 -3.19
N TYR A 169 1.11 -16.15 -3.60
CA TYR A 169 0.03 -15.17 -3.72
C TYR A 169 -0.48 -14.69 -2.36
N LEU A 170 -0.61 -15.60 -1.37
CA LEU A 170 -0.92 -15.26 0.02
C LEU A 170 0.21 -14.43 0.66
N LEU A 171 1.47 -14.80 0.41
CA LEU A 171 2.63 -14.08 0.93
C LEU A 171 2.66 -12.63 0.41
N LYS A 172 2.36 -12.41 -0.88
CA LYS A 172 2.21 -11.08 -1.45
C LYS A 172 1.07 -10.28 -0.79
N ALA A 173 -0.09 -10.90 -0.56
CA ALA A 173 -1.20 -10.25 0.11
C ALA A 173 -0.80 -9.79 1.54
N ILE A 174 -0.16 -10.66 2.32
CA ILE A 174 0.29 -10.35 3.68
C ILE A 174 1.40 -9.29 3.67
N GLY A 175 2.40 -9.44 2.80
CA GLY A 175 3.51 -8.51 2.63
C GLY A 175 3.07 -7.11 2.18
N SER A 176 1.91 -6.99 1.53
CA SER A 176 1.28 -5.73 1.18
C SER A 176 0.50 -5.06 2.33
N GLY A 177 0.50 -5.65 3.53
CA GLY A 177 -0.09 -5.10 4.75
C GLY A 177 -1.43 -5.72 5.16
N GLN A 178 -1.92 -6.77 4.48
CA GLN A 178 -3.15 -7.45 4.90
C GLN A 178 -2.89 -8.36 6.10
N ARG A 179 -3.50 -8.06 7.25
CA ARG A 179 -3.21 -8.74 8.53
C ARG A 179 -4.31 -9.70 8.98
N THR A 180 -5.52 -9.65 8.46
CA THR A 180 -6.63 -10.52 8.89
C THR A 180 -6.98 -11.55 7.83
N PHE A 181 -7.51 -12.70 8.23
CA PHE A 181 -7.91 -13.76 7.30
C PHE A 181 -8.86 -13.24 6.20
N SER A 182 -9.87 -12.45 6.57
CA SER A 182 -10.83 -11.88 5.61
C SER A 182 -10.17 -10.89 4.65
N SER A 183 -9.27 -10.04 5.15
CA SER A 183 -8.54 -9.07 4.33
C SER A 183 -7.58 -9.76 3.36
N ILE A 184 -6.90 -10.82 3.81
CA ILE A 184 -5.99 -11.65 3.00
C ILE A 184 -6.79 -12.39 1.93
N SER A 185 -7.90 -13.05 2.27
CA SER A 185 -8.76 -13.74 1.30
C SER A 185 -9.29 -12.79 0.22
N LYS A 186 -9.75 -11.59 0.62
CA LYS A 186 -10.24 -10.56 -0.31
C LYS A 186 -9.13 -10.02 -1.23
N ALA A 187 -7.96 -9.73 -0.68
CA ALA A 187 -6.80 -9.28 -1.45
C ALA A 187 -6.27 -10.40 -2.37
N SER A 188 -6.46 -11.64 -1.97
CA SER A 188 -6.09 -12.83 -2.72
C SER A 188 -7.18 -13.26 -3.69
N GLY A 189 -7.73 -12.32 -4.47
CA GLY A 189 -8.65 -12.61 -5.56
C GLY A 189 -9.99 -13.25 -5.14
N GLY A 190 -10.34 -13.23 -3.85
CA GLY A 190 -11.55 -13.89 -3.35
C GLY A 190 -11.45 -15.42 -3.32
N MET A 191 -10.23 -15.96 -3.17
CA MET A 191 -10.01 -17.41 -3.05
C MET A 191 -10.93 -18.05 -1.98
N PRO A 192 -11.37 -19.32 -2.21
CA PRO A 192 -12.10 -20.07 -1.20
C PRO A 192 -11.37 -20.10 0.13
N GLY A 193 -12.10 -19.95 1.24
CA GLY A 193 -11.51 -19.90 2.58
C GLY A 193 -10.68 -21.14 2.92
N THR A 194 -11.06 -22.32 2.42
CA THR A 194 -10.30 -23.57 2.62
C THR A 194 -8.92 -23.52 1.99
N SER A 195 -8.77 -22.92 0.79
CA SER A 195 -7.49 -22.73 0.12
C SER A 195 -6.61 -21.73 0.86
N VAL A 196 -7.19 -20.62 1.31
CA VAL A 196 -6.49 -19.61 2.13
C VAL A 196 -6.01 -20.22 3.44
N GLN A 197 -6.85 -20.99 4.12
CA GLN A 197 -6.50 -21.66 5.38
C GLN A 197 -5.35 -22.64 5.18
N ARG A 198 -5.38 -23.46 4.13
CA ARG A 198 -4.32 -24.43 3.84
C ARG A 198 -2.99 -23.75 3.51
N GLY A 199 -3.00 -22.72 2.65
CA GLY A 199 -1.79 -21.98 2.30
C GLY A 199 -1.21 -21.23 3.50
N LEU A 200 -2.05 -20.61 4.33
CA LEU A 200 -1.60 -20.00 5.59
C LEU A 200 -0.96 -21.02 6.54
N GLN A 201 -1.53 -22.22 6.66
CA GLN A 201 -0.94 -23.29 7.47
C GLN A 201 0.46 -23.67 6.97
N ILE A 202 0.63 -23.85 5.65
CA ILE A 202 1.93 -24.15 5.06
C ILE A 202 2.93 -23.03 5.32
N LEU A 203 2.53 -21.77 5.14
CA LEU A 203 3.41 -20.61 5.37
C LEU A 203 3.79 -20.45 6.86
N LEU A 204 2.90 -20.82 7.79
CA LEU A 204 3.18 -20.88 9.23
C LEU A 204 4.19 -21.98 9.55
N GLU A 205 3.99 -23.19 9.01
CA GLU A 205 4.90 -24.33 9.19
C GLU A 205 6.30 -24.03 8.63
N LYS A 206 6.38 -23.33 7.48
CA LYS A 206 7.63 -22.85 6.87
C LYS A 206 8.24 -21.63 7.58
N ARG A 207 7.58 -21.06 8.59
CA ARG A 207 8.00 -19.82 9.30
C ARG A 207 8.20 -18.61 8.38
N MET A 208 7.49 -18.57 7.26
CA MET A 208 7.46 -17.40 6.37
C MET A 208 6.45 -16.37 6.85
N VAL A 209 5.40 -16.83 7.53
CA VAL A 209 4.34 -16.02 8.11
C VAL A 209 4.22 -16.37 9.59
N THR A 210 3.99 -15.35 10.40
CA THR A 210 3.65 -15.49 11.82
C THR A 210 2.17 -15.14 12.00
N ALA A 211 1.45 -15.90 12.83
CA ALA A 211 0.08 -15.60 13.24
C ALA A 211 0.05 -15.29 14.74
N GLU A 212 -0.27 -14.04 15.08
CA GLU A 212 -0.41 -13.60 16.46
C GLU A 212 -1.87 -13.72 16.91
N ALA A 213 -2.08 -14.10 18.17
CA ALA A 213 -3.36 -14.04 18.86
C ALA A 213 -3.35 -12.85 19.83
N PRO A 214 -4.50 -12.21 20.08
CA PRO A 214 -4.56 -11.18 21.11
C PRO A 214 -4.34 -11.82 22.48
N LEU A 215 -3.36 -11.30 23.23
CA LEU A 215 -3.02 -11.78 24.56
C LEU A 215 -4.06 -11.27 25.58
N SER A 216 -4.81 -12.18 26.19
CA SER A 216 -5.92 -11.85 27.08
C SER A 216 -6.22 -13.00 28.04
N VAL A 217 -6.98 -12.70 29.10
CA VAL A 217 -7.59 -13.71 29.98
C VAL A 217 -8.78 -14.43 29.33
N ARG A 218 -9.26 -13.94 28.18
CA ARG A 218 -10.35 -14.55 27.42
C ARG A 218 -9.82 -15.17 26.12
N PRO A 219 -10.29 -16.37 25.74
CA PRO A 219 -9.94 -16.94 24.45
C PRO A 219 -10.45 -16.06 23.30
N SER A 220 -9.66 -15.98 22.23
CA SER A 220 -10.04 -15.28 21.00
C SER A 220 -9.69 -16.10 19.76
N ARG A 221 -10.60 -16.06 18.78
CA ARG A 221 -10.39 -16.61 17.44
C ARG A 221 -9.74 -15.61 16.49
N GLU A 222 -9.62 -14.35 16.89
CA GLU A 222 -8.98 -13.33 16.07
C GLU A 222 -7.49 -13.64 15.92
N ARG A 223 -6.96 -13.40 14.72
CA ARG A 223 -5.55 -13.61 14.38
C ARG A 223 -5.05 -12.47 13.52
N ARG A 224 -3.81 -12.07 13.75
CA ARG A 224 -3.08 -11.13 12.90
C ARG A 224 -1.88 -11.80 12.26
N TYR A 225 -1.85 -11.83 10.94
CA TYR A 225 -0.78 -12.42 10.14
C TYR A 225 0.22 -11.34 9.71
N HIS A 226 1.50 -11.69 9.71
CA HIS A 226 2.55 -10.86 9.13
C HIS A 226 3.66 -11.74 8.54
N VAL A 227 4.37 -11.23 7.53
CA VAL A 227 5.60 -11.87 7.04
C VAL A 227 6.64 -11.82 8.15
N THR A 228 7.21 -12.97 8.49
CA THR A 228 8.14 -13.13 9.62
C THR A 228 9.44 -12.37 9.39
N ASP A 229 9.96 -12.40 8.17
CA ASP A 229 11.17 -11.66 7.80
C ASP A 229 10.86 -10.18 7.51
N THR A 230 11.51 -9.29 8.25
CA THR A 230 11.28 -7.84 8.14
C THR A 230 11.80 -7.25 6.82
N HIS A 231 12.89 -7.79 6.27
CA HIS A 231 13.42 -7.37 4.96
C HIS A 231 12.50 -7.79 3.83
N LEU A 232 11.98 -9.02 3.87
CA LEU A 232 11.02 -9.50 2.88
C LEU A 232 9.71 -8.71 2.97
N ARG A 233 9.26 -8.39 4.19
CA ARG A 233 8.09 -7.51 4.40
C ARG A 233 8.32 -6.14 3.76
N PHE A 234 9.51 -5.55 3.94
CA PHE A 234 9.88 -4.28 3.31
C PHE A 234 9.87 -4.38 1.78
N TRP A 235 10.49 -5.43 1.24
CA TRP A 235 10.56 -5.67 -0.19
C TRP A 235 9.17 -5.80 -0.81
N LEU A 236 8.29 -6.61 -0.22
CA LEU A 236 6.91 -6.80 -0.69
C LEU A 236 6.05 -5.53 -0.54
N SER A 237 6.28 -4.73 0.51
CA SER A 237 5.53 -3.50 0.75
C SER A 237 5.89 -2.38 -0.22
N PHE A 238 7.18 -2.20 -0.52
CA PHE A 238 7.68 -1.02 -1.23
C PHE A 238 8.36 -1.32 -2.55
N ILE A 239 9.25 -2.30 -2.59
CA ILE A 239 10.10 -2.56 -3.74
C ILE A 239 9.33 -3.29 -4.84
N GLU A 240 8.63 -4.37 -4.51
CA GLU A 240 7.78 -5.10 -5.46
C GLU A 240 6.71 -4.19 -6.05
N ALA A 241 6.04 -3.43 -5.18
CA ALA A 241 4.99 -2.49 -5.58
C ALA A 241 5.51 -1.28 -6.38
N GLY A 242 6.82 -0.99 -6.32
CA GLY A 242 7.49 0.10 -7.02
C GLY A 242 8.36 -0.34 -8.20
N MET A 243 8.40 -1.64 -8.50
CA MET A 243 9.27 -2.18 -9.56
C MET A 243 8.99 -1.55 -10.94
N PRO A 244 7.73 -1.29 -11.36
CA PRO A 244 7.47 -0.61 -12.63
C PRO A 244 8.06 0.80 -12.71
N GLU A 245 8.10 1.54 -11.60
CA GLU A 245 8.73 2.87 -11.54
C GLU A 245 10.26 2.75 -11.55
N ILE A 246 10.83 1.75 -10.86
CA ILE A 246 12.28 1.48 -10.84
C ILE A 246 12.79 1.11 -12.23
N ASP A 247 12.10 0.19 -12.92
CA ASP A 247 12.45 -0.26 -14.28
C ASP A 247 12.52 0.91 -15.29
N ARG A 248 11.74 1.97 -15.05
CA ARG A 248 11.73 3.20 -15.87
C ARG A 248 12.77 4.25 -15.45
N GLY A 249 13.66 3.92 -14.52
CA GLY A 249 14.62 4.88 -13.96
C GLY A 249 13.99 5.93 -13.03
N ARG A 250 12.72 5.75 -12.62
CA ARG A 250 11.98 6.64 -11.70
C ARG A 250 11.96 6.10 -10.27
N GLY A 251 13.10 5.55 -9.83
CA GLY A 251 13.29 5.11 -8.44
C GLY A 251 13.11 6.23 -7.42
N ASP A 252 13.23 7.50 -7.84
CA ASP A 252 12.94 8.69 -7.04
C ASP A 252 11.50 8.71 -6.51
N LEU A 253 10.53 8.25 -7.30
CA LEU A 253 9.12 8.17 -6.88
C LEU A 253 8.91 7.10 -5.79
N VAL A 254 9.60 5.97 -5.91
CA VAL A 254 9.54 4.88 -4.93
C VAL A 254 10.19 5.32 -3.63
N LEU A 255 11.34 5.98 -3.70
CA LEU A 255 12.02 6.53 -2.52
C LEU A 255 11.13 7.54 -1.79
N ARG A 256 10.52 8.51 -2.50
CA ARG A 256 9.57 9.46 -1.89
C ARG A 256 8.39 8.76 -1.21
N ARG A 257 7.89 7.66 -1.78
CA ARG A 257 6.81 6.85 -1.18
C ARG A 257 7.28 6.15 0.11
N ILE A 258 8.49 5.59 0.09
CA ILE A 258 9.14 4.98 1.27
C ILE A 258 9.28 6.03 2.37
N GLU A 259 9.86 7.18 2.07
CA GLU A 259 10.09 8.28 3.02
C GLU A 259 8.78 8.74 3.68
N ARG A 260 7.72 8.94 2.89
CA ARG A 260 6.39 9.33 3.39
C ARG A 260 5.78 8.30 4.34
N SER A 261 6.04 7.01 4.11
CA SER A 261 5.48 5.90 4.90
C SER A 261 6.44 5.36 5.96
N TRP A 262 7.68 5.88 6.01
CA TRP A 262 8.78 5.31 6.80
C TRP A 262 8.44 5.24 8.28
N THR A 263 7.93 6.34 8.84
CA THR A 263 7.57 6.46 10.26
C THR A 263 6.51 5.44 10.68
N ALA A 264 5.48 5.24 9.86
CA ALA A 264 4.45 4.25 10.16
C ALA A 264 4.99 2.82 10.01
N TRP A 265 5.68 2.54 8.90
CA TRP A 265 6.19 1.19 8.61
C TRP A 265 7.20 0.71 9.65
N ARG A 266 8.13 1.58 10.05
CA ARG A 266 9.17 1.24 11.03
C ARG A 266 8.59 0.98 12.42
N GLY A 267 7.52 1.67 12.81
CA GLY A 267 6.84 1.46 14.09
C GLY A 267 6.34 0.02 14.20
N THR A 268 5.63 -0.45 13.18
CA THR A 268 5.15 -1.84 13.11
C THR A 268 6.28 -2.84 12.83
N ALA A 269 7.42 -2.42 12.29
CA ALA A 269 8.56 -3.31 12.05
C ALA A 269 9.34 -3.61 13.33
N VAL A 270 9.42 -2.65 14.25
CA VAL A 270 10.18 -2.78 15.49
C VAL A 270 9.37 -3.45 16.61
N GLU A 271 8.03 -3.45 16.53
CA GLU A 271 7.14 -4.06 17.53
C GLU A 271 7.53 -5.50 17.95
N PRO A 272 7.82 -6.45 17.03
CA PRO A 272 8.24 -7.80 17.43
C PRO A 272 9.54 -7.80 18.23
N PHE A 273 10.50 -6.96 17.84
CA PHE A 273 11.76 -6.80 18.57
C PHE A 273 11.53 -6.19 19.96
N ILE A 274 10.65 -5.19 20.09
CA ILE A 274 10.28 -4.60 21.37
C ILE A 274 9.68 -5.67 22.29
N ARG A 275 8.71 -6.44 21.81
CA ARG A 275 8.05 -7.49 22.60
C ARG A 275 9.06 -8.53 23.07
N GLU A 276 9.97 -8.97 22.21
CA GLU A 276 11.01 -9.93 22.57
C GLU A 276 12.03 -9.35 23.55
N SER A 277 12.41 -8.08 23.40
CA SER A 277 13.31 -7.39 24.33
C SER A 277 12.67 -7.26 25.72
N LEU A 278 11.39 -6.88 25.78
CA LEU A 278 10.65 -6.82 27.04
C LEU A 278 10.58 -8.19 27.73
N ARG A 279 10.39 -9.30 26.99
CA ARG A 279 10.42 -10.65 27.57
C ARG A 279 11.76 -11.01 28.23
N ARG A 280 12.86 -10.36 27.82
CA ARG A 280 14.21 -10.57 28.36
C ARG A 280 14.59 -9.57 29.45
N MET A 281 13.80 -8.52 29.61
CA MET A 281 14.10 -7.40 30.50
C MET A 281 13.78 -7.75 31.94
N ASP A 282 14.74 -7.50 32.83
CA ASP A 282 14.50 -7.49 34.27
C ASP A 282 13.70 -6.24 34.67
N GLY A 283 12.84 -6.35 35.69
CA GLY A 283 12.06 -5.21 36.18
C GLY A 283 10.64 -5.08 35.63
N LEU A 284 10.22 -6.00 34.74
CA LEU A 284 8.79 -6.22 34.50
C LEU A 284 8.10 -6.76 35.76
N PRO A 285 6.76 -6.60 35.91
CA PRO A 285 6.04 -7.17 37.03
C PRO A 285 6.33 -8.68 37.14
N GLY A 286 6.69 -9.16 38.33
CA GLY A 286 7.40 -10.44 38.52
C GLY A 286 6.67 -11.71 38.08
N THR A 287 5.37 -11.64 37.79
CA THR A 287 4.60 -12.75 37.22
C THR A 287 4.56 -12.73 35.69
N THR A 288 5.18 -11.76 35.00
CA THR A 288 5.11 -11.62 33.54
C THR A 288 5.90 -12.71 32.82
N GLY A 289 5.21 -13.75 32.34
CA GLY A 289 5.78 -14.85 31.55
C GLY A 289 5.56 -14.74 30.04
N ALA A 290 4.71 -13.82 29.59
CA ALA A 290 4.45 -13.56 28.18
C ALA A 290 4.24 -12.07 27.90
N VAL A 291 4.70 -11.62 26.72
CA VAL A 291 4.44 -10.27 26.20
C VAL A 291 3.87 -10.39 24.79
N GLY A 292 2.75 -9.73 24.52
CA GLY A 292 2.05 -9.74 23.24
C GLY A 292 1.32 -8.43 22.98
N GLY A 293 0.40 -8.41 22.02
CA GLY A 293 -0.55 -7.30 21.82
C GLY A 293 -1.98 -7.76 22.07
N TYR A 294 -2.91 -6.81 22.21
CA TYR A 294 -4.34 -7.08 22.31
C TYR A 294 -5.11 -6.27 21.27
N TRP A 295 -6.12 -6.88 20.66
CA TRP A 295 -7.01 -6.23 19.72
C TRP A 295 -8.36 -6.94 19.68
N THR A 296 -9.40 -6.19 19.33
CA THR A 296 -10.73 -6.72 19.04
C THR A 296 -10.97 -6.82 17.54
N ARG A 297 -12.07 -7.45 17.13
CA ARG A 297 -12.50 -7.48 15.73
C ARG A 297 -12.75 -6.08 15.15
N ALA A 298 -13.23 -5.15 15.98
CA ALA A 298 -13.48 -3.76 15.60
C ALA A 298 -12.20 -2.91 15.61
N ASN A 299 -11.07 -3.49 16.02
CA ASN A 299 -9.80 -2.79 16.20
C ASN A 299 -9.83 -1.69 17.28
N ASP A 300 -10.78 -1.78 18.20
CA ASP A 300 -10.95 -0.85 19.32
C ASP A 300 -11.45 -1.63 20.55
N PRO A 301 -10.72 -1.63 21.68
CA PRO A 301 -9.37 -1.11 21.83
C PRO A 301 -8.32 -1.96 21.10
N GLU A 302 -7.22 -1.32 20.70
CA GLU A 302 -5.96 -1.95 20.29
C GLU A 302 -4.86 -1.53 21.28
N ILE A 303 -4.12 -2.49 21.80
CA ILE A 303 -3.03 -2.26 22.76
C ILE A 303 -1.79 -2.97 22.23
N ASP A 304 -0.73 -2.19 22.03
CA ASP A 304 0.51 -2.66 21.39
C ASP A 304 1.23 -3.71 22.24
N LEU A 305 1.21 -3.49 23.56
CA LEU A 305 1.92 -4.28 24.57
C LEU A 305 0.98 -4.72 25.69
N VAL A 306 0.94 -6.01 25.92
CA VAL A 306 0.28 -6.65 27.05
C VAL A 306 1.29 -7.60 27.68
N GLY A 307 1.55 -7.44 28.97
CA GLY A 307 2.22 -8.43 29.79
C GLY A 307 1.19 -9.34 30.44
N ALA A 308 1.48 -10.64 30.48
CA ALA A 308 0.64 -11.63 31.14
C ALA A 308 1.47 -12.73 31.79
N ASP A 309 0.85 -13.52 32.66
CA ASP A 309 1.49 -14.66 33.30
C ASP A 309 1.88 -15.77 32.30
N ARG A 310 1.07 -15.96 31.26
CA ARG A 310 1.28 -17.01 30.25
C ARG A 310 0.50 -16.75 28.96
N GLU A 311 0.89 -17.48 27.93
CA GLU A 311 0.18 -17.63 26.65
C GLU A 311 -0.29 -19.09 26.47
N PRO A 312 -1.30 -19.39 25.61
CA PRO A 312 -2.07 -18.46 24.75
C PRO A 312 -3.25 -17.78 25.47
N ILE A 313 -3.64 -18.25 26.66
CA ILE A 313 -4.71 -17.66 27.47
C ILE A 313 -4.16 -17.36 28.87
N ALA A 314 -4.10 -16.08 29.20
CA ALA A 314 -3.61 -15.59 30.48
C ALA A 314 -4.55 -15.97 31.63
N LYS A 315 -4.02 -16.10 32.85
CA LYS A 315 -4.82 -15.99 34.07
C LYS A 315 -4.84 -14.55 34.59
N GLU A 316 -3.75 -13.83 34.39
CA GLU A 316 -3.55 -12.49 34.93
C GLU A 316 -2.88 -11.58 33.88
N ILE A 317 -3.35 -10.34 33.80
CA ILE A 317 -2.70 -9.28 33.03
C ILE A 317 -1.80 -8.49 33.97
N THR A 318 -0.52 -8.45 33.65
CA THR A 318 0.51 -7.91 34.54
C THR A 318 0.89 -6.47 34.20
N MET A 319 0.81 -6.09 32.93
CA MET A 319 1.05 -4.73 32.47
C MET A 319 0.36 -4.47 31.13
N LEU A 320 0.16 -3.19 30.82
CA LEU A 320 -0.23 -2.72 29.50
C LEU A 320 0.74 -1.66 29.02
N GLY A 321 0.87 -1.50 27.71
CA GLY A 321 1.69 -0.44 27.17
C GLY A 321 1.40 -0.09 25.73
N SER A 322 1.97 1.04 25.32
CA SER A 322 1.92 1.51 23.95
C SER A 322 3.33 1.79 23.42
N VAL A 323 3.48 1.59 22.11
CA VAL A 323 4.73 1.83 21.38
C VAL A 323 4.59 3.12 20.58
N LYS A 324 5.46 4.10 20.83
CA LYS A 324 5.56 5.34 20.04
C LYS A 324 6.97 5.49 19.48
N TRP A 325 7.17 4.94 18.28
CA TRP A 325 8.49 4.91 17.62
C TRP A 325 8.76 6.10 16.68
N LEU A 326 8.35 7.29 17.11
CA LEU A 326 8.51 8.54 16.37
C LEU A 326 9.94 9.08 16.53
N GLU A 327 10.36 10.03 15.70
CA GLU A 327 11.71 10.64 15.79
C GLU A 327 11.71 11.93 16.59
N ASN A 328 10.67 12.75 16.44
CA ASN A 328 10.63 14.12 16.94
C ASN A 328 9.43 14.38 17.86
N ARG A 329 8.78 13.34 18.37
CA ARG A 329 7.65 13.46 19.29
C ARG A 329 7.77 12.43 20.43
N PRO A 330 7.90 12.86 21.69
CA PRO A 330 7.87 11.96 22.84
C PRO A 330 6.47 11.38 23.06
N PHE A 331 6.37 10.39 23.95
CA PHE A 331 5.08 9.91 24.46
C PHE A 331 4.46 11.01 25.33
N ASP A 332 3.24 11.43 25.02
CA ASP A 332 2.60 12.61 25.63
C ASP A 332 1.29 12.30 26.38
N HIS A 333 0.63 13.34 26.87
CA HIS A 333 -0.63 13.22 27.63
C HIS A 333 -1.78 12.66 26.79
N HIS A 334 -1.77 12.88 25.47
CA HIS A 334 -2.78 12.34 24.57
C HIS A 334 -2.60 10.83 24.45
N ASP A 335 -1.38 10.37 24.21
CA ASP A 335 -1.05 8.94 24.15
C ASP A 335 -1.38 8.22 25.48
N LEU A 336 -1.10 8.86 26.62
CA LEU A 336 -1.47 8.32 27.94
C LEU A 336 -2.98 8.19 28.13
N SER A 337 -3.72 9.23 27.74
CA SER A 337 -5.18 9.25 27.88
C SER A 337 -5.82 8.13 27.06
N GLU A 338 -5.34 7.92 25.83
CA GLU A 338 -5.77 6.82 24.95
C GLU A 338 -5.49 5.46 25.62
N LEU A 339 -4.28 5.24 26.12
CA LEU A 339 -3.90 3.99 26.79
C LEU A 339 -4.74 3.70 28.05
N ILE A 340 -5.09 4.73 28.83
CA ILE A 340 -5.97 4.59 30.00
C ILE A 340 -7.39 4.17 29.59
N VAL A 341 -7.92 4.76 28.51
CA VAL A 341 -9.23 4.37 27.94
C VAL A 341 -9.20 2.96 27.37
N HIS A 342 -8.06 2.51 26.85
CA HIS A 342 -7.90 1.14 26.35
C HIS A 342 -7.81 0.15 27.51
N ARG A 343 -7.08 0.49 28.58
CA ARG A 343 -6.99 -0.30 29.81
C ARG A 343 -8.35 -0.57 30.43
N SER A 344 -9.24 0.43 30.52
CA SER A 344 -10.57 0.26 31.12
C SER A 344 -11.48 -0.69 30.34
N ARG A 345 -11.17 -0.94 29.06
CA ARG A 345 -11.92 -1.82 28.16
C ARG A 345 -11.25 -3.19 28.00
N MET A 346 -10.07 -3.41 28.58
CA MET A 346 -9.33 -4.65 28.45
C MET A 346 -9.75 -5.70 29.52
N PRO A 347 -10.15 -6.91 29.11
CA PRO A 347 -10.43 -7.99 30.06
C PRO A 347 -9.20 -8.36 30.89
N GLY A 348 -9.36 -8.36 32.22
CA GLY A 348 -8.32 -8.75 33.17
C GLY A 348 -7.38 -7.62 33.58
N ALA A 349 -7.57 -6.40 33.08
CA ALA A 349 -6.87 -5.21 33.52
C ALA A 349 -7.80 -4.30 34.35
N ASP A 350 -7.22 -3.52 35.26
CA ASP A 350 -7.91 -2.53 36.08
C ASP A 350 -7.07 -1.26 36.27
N SER A 351 -7.52 -0.34 37.15
CA SER A 351 -6.81 0.92 37.41
C SER A 351 -5.42 0.74 38.03
N SER A 352 -5.14 -0.40 38.66
CA SER A 352 -3.86 -0.73 39.27
C SER A 352 -2.89 -1.38 38.31
N THR A 353 -3.37 -1.92 37.17
CA THR A 353 -2.50 -2.52 36.14
C THR A 353 -1.48 -1.49 35.64
N PRO A 354 -0.17 -1.74 35.84
CA PRO A 354 0.91 -0.85 35.44
C PRO A 354 0.87 -0.51 33.94
N LEU A 355 1.23 0.75 33.63
CA LEU A 355 1.30 1.25 32.27
C LEU A 355 2.77 1.47 31.85
N TYR A 356 3.10 1.04 30.64
CA TYR A 356 4.41 1.18 30.03
C TYR A 356 4.33 2.01 28.75
N ALA A 357 5.29 2.89 28.56
CA ALA A 357 5.47 3.63 27.32
C ALA A 357 6.82 3.22 26.72
N VAL A 358 6.80 2.54 25.58
CA VAL A 358 8.02 2.29 24.80
C VAL A 358 8.14 3.39 23.78
N SER A 359 9.06 4.34 24.00
CA SER A 359 9.19 5.52 23.15
C SER A 359 10.63 5.80 22.79
N ARG A 360 10.86 6.07 21.50
CA ARG A 360 12.18 6.40 20.98
C ARG A 360 12.62 7.82 21.33
N SER A 361 11.68 8.76 21.42
CA SER A 361 11.99 10.19 21.55
C SER A 361 11.72 10.75 22.95
N GLY A 362 11.60 9.88 23.96
CA GLY A 362 11.31 10.29 25.34
C GLY A 362 9.85 10.13 25.75
N CYS A 363 9.56 10.53 26.99
CA CYS A 363 8.23 10.49 27.61
C CYS A 363 8.06 11.75 28.47
N ASP A 364 7.05 12.57 28.15
CA ASP A 364 6.83 13.88 28.78
C ASP A 364 5.81 13.83 29.93
N VAL A 365 5.35 12.62 30.28
CA VAL A 365 4.28 12.40 31.25
C VAL A 365 4.71 11.46 32.36
N ALA A 366 4.18 11.73 33.56
CA ALA A 366 4.29 10.83 34.70
C ALA A 366 3.17 9.77 34.68
N GLY A 367 3.31 8.73 35.51
CA GLY A 367 2.28 7.68 35.66
C GLY A 367 2.42 6.52 34.68
N VAL A 368 3.50 6.47 33.90
CA VAL A 368 3.92 5.33 33.07
C VAL A 368 5.38 5.02 33.32
N THR A 369 5.75 3.74 33.19
CA THR A 369 7.15 3.33 33.12
C THR A 369 7.65 3.56 31.69
N HIS A 370 8.59 4.48 31.50
CA HIS A 370 9.20 4.74 30.20
C HIS A 370 10.32 3.72 29.93
N VAL A 371 10.27 3.08 28.77
CA VAL A 371 11.30 2.18 28.26
C VAL A 371 11.93 2.80 27.02
N THR A 372 13.25 2.99 27.06
CA THR A 372 14.03 3.61 26.00
C THR A 372 14.59 2.58 25.02
N PRO A 373 15.06 3.00 23.83
CA PRO A 373 15.81 2.12 22.94
C PRO A 373 17.08 1.53 23.58
N GLY A 374 17.71 2.24 24.53
CA GLY A 374 18.88 1.73 25.25
C GLY A 374 18.51 0.52 26.11
N ASP A 375 17.45 0.64 26.90
CA ASP A 375 16.95 -0.45 27.76
C ASP A 375 16.61 -1.69 26.92
N LEU A 376 15.96 -1.51 25.77
CA LEU A 376 15.63 -2.61 24.85
C LEU A 376 16.85 -3.29 24.23
N LEU A 377 17.97 -2.57 24.05
CA LEU A 377 19.18 -3.13 23.46
C LEU A 377 20.09 -3.78 24.51
N ASP A 378 20.08 -3.29 25.74
CA ASP A 378 20.96 -3.77 26.80
C ASP A 378 20.65 -5.22 27.20
N VAL A 379 19.40 -5.69 27.05
CA VAL A 379 18.99 -7.09 27.31
C VAL A 379 19.51 -8.11 26.28
N TRP A 380 20.20 -7.65 25.24
CA TRP A 380 20.82 -8.48 24.19
C TRP A 380 22.35 -8.50 24.23
N ARG A 381 22.95 -7.75 25.16
CA ARG A 381 24.39 -7.75 25.40
C ARG A 381 24.74 -8.80 26.45
#